data_AF-A0A6N6QCK3-F1
#
_entry.id   AF-A0A6N6QCK3-F1
#
_cell.length_a   1.000
_cell.length_b   1.000
_cell.length_c   1.000
_cell.angle_alpha   90.00
_cell.angle_beta   90.00
_cell.angle_gamma   90.00
#
_symmetry.space_group_name_H-M   'P 1'
#
loop_
_entity.id
_entity.type
_entity.pdbx_description
1 polymer ?
#
loop_
_entity_poly.entity_id
_entity_poly.type
_entity_poly.pdbx_seq_one_letter_code
_entity_poly.pdbx_strand_id
1 'polypeptide(L)'
;MATPTFTPSEKRVVLAMFAQHWENARHIKNERLSFTNIYCLVAAGTLSLLHSVRGETLLEFAVLTFMVAFSVIGLLTSLRLKFELEHCLRQIDAIVTATTLQAFMPAIDLTGAPLRYPKFRWLFPWFYTIAIAGFAGILLARACLR
;
A
#
# COMPACT_ATOMS: atom_id res chain seq x y z
N MET A 1 8.48 18.89 32.43
CA MET A 1 7.52 17.79 32.21
C MET A 1 8.07 16.56 32.91
N ALA A 2 7.36 16.04 33.91
CA ALA A 2 7.78 14.84 34.63
C ALA A 2 7.73 13.64 33.67
N THR A 3 8.83 12.90 33.55
CA THR A 3 8.86 11.63 32.85
C THR A 3 7.91 10.66 33.56
N PRO A 4 6.93 10.06 32.86
CA PRO A 4 6.09 9.04 33.47
C PRO A 4 7.00 7.89 33.94
N THR A 5 7.07 7.71 35.26
CA THR A 5 7.86 6.67 35.90
C THR A 5 7.10 5.36 35.81
N PHE A 6 7.27 4.66 34.68
CA PHE A 6 6.75 3.32 34.50
C PHE A 6 7.47 2.32 35.42
N THR A 7 6.70 1.44 36.05
CA THR A 7 7.19 0.26 36.75
C THR A 7 7.87 -0.71 35.76
N PRO A 8 8.76 -1.62 36.23
CA PRO A 8 9.42 -2.59 35.35
C PRO A 8 8.47 -3.54 34.61
N SER A 9 7.26 -3.79 35.13
CA SER A 9 6.21 -4.53 34.43
C SER A 9 5.60 -3.71 33.30
N GLU A 10 5.25 -2.45 33.55
CA GLU A 10 4.67 -1.55 32.55
C GLU A 10 5.64 -1.31 31.38
N LYS A 11 6.94 -1.13 31.67
CA LYS A 11 7.96 -1.01 30.61
C LYS A 11 8.00 -2.23 29.69
N ARG A 12 7.85 -3.44 30.24
CA ARG A 12 7.81 -4.68 29.44
C ARG A 12 6.57 -4.75 28.56
N VAL A 13 5.41 -4.34 29.08
CA VAL A 13 4.16 -4.32 28.34
C VAL A 13 4.22 -3.29 27.19
N VAL A 14 4.74 -2.09 27.45
CA VAL A 14 4.92 -1.05 26.43
C VAL A 14 5.88 -1.50 25.32
N LEU A 15 6.99 -2.15 25.69
CA LEU A 15 7.96 -2.66 24.72
C LEU A 15 7.39 -3.81 23.87
N ALA A 16 6.58 -4.70 24.48
CA ALA A 16 5.88 -5.75 23.76
C ALA A 16 4.84 -5.18 22.78
N MET A 17 4.06 -4.17 23.18
CA MET A 17 3.13 -3.48 22.30
C MET A 17 3.85 -2.80 21.13
N PHE A 18 4.96 -2.11 21.40
CA PHE A 18 5.78 -1.50 20.36
C PHE A 18 6.32 -2.53 19.36
N ALA A 19 6.89 -3.64 19.84
CA ALA A 19 7.41 -4.70 18.99
C ALA A 19 6.33 -5.30 18.09
N GLN A 20 5.12 -5.53 18.65
CA GLN A 20 3.98 -6.03 17.90
C GLN A 20 3.53 -5.06 16.80
N HIS A 21 3.38 -3.76 17.11
CA HIS A 21 3.00 -2.76 16.13
C HIS A 21 4.06 -2.59 15.04
N TRP A 22 5.35 -2.71 15.40
CA TRP A 22 6.46 -2.63 14.45
C TRP A 22 6.50 -3.84 13.50
N GLU A 23 6.25 -5.05 14.00
CA GLU A 23 6.12 -6.25 13.17
C GLU A 23 4.93 -6.12 12.21
N ASN A 24 3.76 -5.69 12.72
CA ASN A 24 2.58 -5.45 11.89
C ASN A 24 2.83 -4.43 10.77
N ALA A 25 3.53 -3.33 11.06
CA ALA A 25 3.87 -2.33 10.04
C ALA A 25 4.76 -2.90 8.93
N ARG A 26 5.74 -3.76 9.28
CA ARG A 26 6.60 -4.45 8.30
C ARG A 26 5.82 -5.49 7.50
N HIS A 27 4.94 -6.25 8.16
CA HIS A 27 4.07 -7.21 7.51
C HIS A 27 3.21 -6.56 6.44
N ILE A 28 2.50 -5.47 6.78
CA ILE A 28 1.65 -4.72 5.84
C ILE A 28 2.47 -4.22 4.64
N LYS A 29 3.71 -3.75 4.86
CA LYS A 29 4.58 -3.33 3.75
C LYS A 29 4.92 -4.50 2.83
N ASN A 30 5.24 -5.66 3.38
CA ASN A 30 5.57 -6.86 2.61
C ASN A 30 4.36 -7.35 1.80
N GLU A 31 3.18 -7.36 2.40
CA GLU A 31 1.93 -7.72 1.73
C GLU A 31 1.64 -6.81 0.53
N ARG A 32 1.79 -5.49 0.68
CA ARG A 32 1.59 -4.54 -0.42
C ARG A 32 2.53 -4.82 -1.60
N LEU A 33 3.80 -5.13 -1.31
CA LEU A 33 4.78 -5.46 -2.33
C LEU A 33 4.44 -6.77 -3.04
N SER A 34 4.10 -7.81 -2.27
CA SER A 34 3.71 -9.12 -2.80
C SER A 34 2.47 -9.02 -3.70
N PHE A 35 1.45 -8.30 -3.24
CA PHE A 35 0.22 -8.08 -4.00
C PHE A 35 0.47 -7.32 -5.31
N THR A 36 1.35 -6.32 -5.28
CA THR A 36 1.75 -5.58 -6.49
C THR A 36 2.52 -6.46 -7.47
N ASN A 37 3.38 -7.35 -6.97
CA ASN A 37 4.14 -8.27 -7.80
C ASN A 37 3.22 -9.25 -8.54
N ILE A 38 2.26 -9.85 -7.82
CA ILE A 38 1.23 -10.72 -8.41
C ILE A 38 0.44 -9.95 -9.47
N TYR A 39 0.02 -8.73 -9.16
CA TYR A 39 -0.68 -7.89 -10.11
C TYR A 39 0.13 -7.63 -11.40
N CYS A 40 1.42 -7.33 -11.28
CA CYS A 40 2.30 -7.11 -12.43
C CYS A 40 2.40 -8.36 -13.32
N LEU A 41 2.49 -9.55 -12.73
CA LEU A 41 2.50 -10.81 -13.47
C LEU A 41 1.20 -11.03 -14.25
N VAL A 42 0.05 -10.79 -13.59
CA VAL A 42 -1.26 -10.88 -14.25
C VAL A 42 -1.36 -9.86 -15.38
N ALA A 43 -1.00 -8.60 -15.13
CA ALA A 43 -1.06 -7.54 -16.13
C ALA A 43 -0.18 -7.83 -17.35
N ALA A 44 1.05 -8.33 -17.14
CA ALA A 44 1.95 -8.72 -18.23
C ALA A 44 1.36 -9.89 -19.05
N GLY A 45 0.83 -10.92 -18.37
CA GLY A 45 0.16 -12.04 -19.04
C GLY A 45 -1.05 -11.60 -19.84
N THR A 46 -1.86 -10.68 -19.29
CA THR A 46 -3.03 -10.14 -19.99
C THR A 46 -2.65 -9.27 -21.19
N LEU A 47 -1.60 -8.44 -21.09
CA LEU A 47 -1.11 -7.66 -22.22
C LEU A 47 -0.57 -8.56 -23.35
N SER A 48 0.10 -9.65 -23.00
CA SER A 48 0.53 -10.67 -23.95
C SER A 48 -0.68 -11.33 -24.64
N LEU A 49 -1.69 -11.74 -23.86
CA LEU A 49 -2.92 -12.33 -24.39
C LEU A 49 -3.66 -11.36 -25.32
N LEU A 50 -3.73 -10.08 -24.97
CA LEU A 50 -4.37 -9.03 -25.78
C LEU A 50 -3.75 -8.91 -27.17
N HIS A 51 -2.46 -9.22 -27.32
CA HIS A 51 -1.79 -9.26 -28.61
C HIS A 51 -2.22 -10.48 -29.44
N SER A 52 -2.40 -11.64 -28.80
CA SER A 52 -2.80 -12.89 -29.46
C SER A 52 -4.26 -12.92 -29.88
N VAL A 53 -5.16 -12.30 -29.11
CA VAL A 53 -6.62 -12.29 -29.38
C VAL A 53 -7.05 -11.14 -30.31
N ARG A 54 -6.10 -10.52 -31.01
CA ARG A 54 -6.33 -9.34 -31.83
C ARG A 54 -7.31 -9.66 -32.97
N GLY A 55 -8.49 -9.04 -32.95
CA GLY A 55 -9.57 -9.29 -33.91
C GLY A 55 -10.82 -9.94 -33.29
N GLU A 56 -10.67 -10.64 -32.18
CA GLU A 56 -11.79 -11.20 -31.41
C GLU A 56 -12.36 -10.16 -30.45
N THR A 57 -13.26 -9.33 -30.98
CA THR A 57 -13.80 -8.14 -30.32
C THR A 57 -14.32 -8.42 -28.90
N LEU A 58 -15.14 -9.45 -28.74
CA LEU A 58 -15.77 -9.79 -27.46
C LEU A 58 -14.75 -10.23 -26.42
N LEU A 59 -13.72 -10.98 -26.84
CA LEU A 59 -12.66 -11.45 -25.96
C LEU A 59 -11.73 -10.31 -25.53
N GLU A 60 -11.36 -9.42 -26.46
CA GLU A 60 -10.60 -8.20 -26.16
C GLU A 60 -11.30 -7.35 -25.08
N PHE A 61 -12.60 -7.08 -25.27
CA PHE A 61 -13.41 -6.28 -24.33
C PHE A 61 -13.55 -6.97 -22.97
N ALA A 62 -13.79 -8.29 -22.94
CA ALA A 62 -13.92 -9.06 -21.71
C ALA A 62 -12.61 -9.00 -20.89
N VAL A 63 -11.47 -9.20 -21.55
CA VAL A 63 -10.15 -9.20 -20.91
C VAL A 63 -9.78 -7.81 -20.38
N LEU A 64 -10.04 -6.75 -21.14
CA LEU A 64 -9.79 -5.37 -20.69
C LEU A 64 -10.71 -4.97 -19.52
N THR A 65 -11.99 -5.35 -19.58
CA THR A 65 -12.96 -5.10 -18.49
C THR A 65 -12.53 -5.82 -17.22
N PHE A 66 -12.09 -7.08 -17.34
CA PHE A 66 -11.51 -7.82 -16.24
C PHE A 66 -10.31 -7.09 -15.63
N MET A 67 -9.39 -6.57 -16.45
CA MET A 67 -8.23 -5.82 -15.94
C MET A 67 -8.61 -4.52 -15.23
N VAL A 68 -9.62 -3.80 -15.72
CA VAL A 68 -10.14 -2.61 -15.02
C VAL A 68 -10.70 -3.00 -13.66
N ALA A 69 -11.55 -4.02 -13.59
CA ALA A 69 -12.13 -4.51 -12.34
C ALA A 69 -11.04 -5.00 -11.37
N PHE A 70 -10.07 -5.77 -11.85
CA PHE A 70 -8.95 -6.27 -11.07
C PHE A 70 -8.07 -5.13 -10.52
N SER A 71 -7.86 -4.08 -11.31
CA SER A 71 -7.13 -2.88 -10.90
C SER A 71 -7.90 -2.08 -9.82
N VAL A 72 -9.23 -2.01 -9.91
CA VAL A 72 -10.09 -1.39 -8.89
C VAL A 72 -10.00 -2.15 -7.57
N ILE A 73 -10.09 -3.49 -7.61
CA ILE A 73 -9.90 -4.32 -6.42
C ILE A 73 -8.51 -4.08 -5.82
N GLY A 74 -7.48 -4.00 -6.66
CA GLY A 74 -6.13 -3.70 -6.20
C GLY A 74 -5.98 -2.32 -5.55
N LEU A 75 -6.66 -1.30 -6.09
CA LEU A 75 -6.72 0.03 -5.49
C LEU A 75 -7.38 -0.01 -4.11
N LEU A 76 -8.54 -0.67 -3.98
CA LEU A 76 -9.27 -0.79 -2.72
C LEU A 76 -8.43 -1.49 -1.65
N THR A 77 -7.81 -2.62 -1.99
CA THR A 77 -6.90 -3.34 -1.09
C THR A 77 -5.70 -2.47 -0.67
N SER A 78 -5.12 -1.74 -1.61
CA SER A 78 -4.00 -0.83 -1.34
C SER A 78 -4.38 0.31 -0.40
N LEU A 79 -5.59 0.87 -0.54
CA LEU A 79 -6.13 1.90 0.34
C LEU A 79 -6.43 1.34 1.74
N ARG A 80 -7.01 0.14 1.84
CA ARG A 80 -7.24 -0.55 3.12
C ARG A 80 -5.93 -0.74 3.89
N LEU A 81 -4.92 -1.33 3.24
CA LEU A 81 -3.61 -1.57 3.85
C LEU A 81 -2.90 -0.27 4.24
N LYS A 82 -3.10 0.81 3.47
CA LYS A 82 -2.61 2.15 3.84
C LYS A 82 -3.25 2.63 5.14
N PHE A 83 -4.56 2.48 5.30
CA PHE A 83 -5.27 2.90 6.53
C PHE A 83 -4.80 2.09 7.75
N GLU A 84 -4.67 0.77 7.62
CA GLU A 84 -4.15 -0.10 8.68
C GLU A 84 -2.72 0.29 9.10
N LEU A 85 -1.87 0.62 8.14
CA LEU A 85 -0.51 1.11 8.40
C LEU A 85 -0.51 2.48 9.12
N GLU A 86 -1.37 3.40 8.72
CA GLU A 86 -1.51 4.71 9.38
C GLU A 86 -2.05 4.58 10.82
N HIS A 87 -2.89 3.58 11.09
CA HIS A 87 -3.34 3.29 12.44
C HIS A 87 -2.20 2.76 13.32
N CYS A 88 -1.44 1.76 12.83
CA CYS A 88 -0.29 1.20 13.55
C CYS A 88 0.77 2.27 13.84
N LEU A 89 1.08 3.13 12.87
CA LEU A 89 2.09 4.17 13.04
C LEU A 89 1.67 5.25 14.04
N ARG A 90 0.38 5.60 14.10
CA ARG A 90 -0.14 6.52 15.14
C ARG A 90 -0.03 5.94 16.54
N GLN A 91 -0.25 4.64 16.70
CA GLN A 91 -0.09 3.96 17.99
C GLN A 91 1.38 3.89 18.41
N ILE A 92 2.29 3.63 17.46
CA ILE A 92 3.73 3.67 17.70
C ILE A 92 4.16 5.08 18.14
N ASP A 93 3.68 6.12 17.46
CA ASP A 93 4.01 7.52 17.79
C ASP A 93 3.54 7.91 19.21
N ALA A 94 2.33 7.51 19.57
CA ALA A 94 1.79 7.73 20.91
C ALA A 94 2.66 7.03 21.99
N ILE A 95 3.10 5.80 21.73
CA ILE A 95 4.00 5.05 22.63
C ILE A 95 5.36 5.74 22.72
N VAL A 96 5.96 6.14 21.60
CA VAL A 96 7.28 6.77 21.57
C VAL A 96 7.29 8.11 22.31
N THR A 97 6.25 8.93 22.08
CA THR A 97 6.07 10.23 22.74
C THR A 97 5.87 10.07 24.26
N ALA A 98 5.19 9.01 24.69
CA ALA A 98 5.00 8.71 26.11
C ALA A 98 6.26 8.20 26.82
N THR A 99 7.25 7.64 26.11
CA THR A 99 8.28 6.78 26.73
C THR A 99 9.73 7.27 26.61
N THR A 100 10.01 8.52 26.20
CA THR A 100 11.38 9.06 25.97
C THR A 100 12.27 8.20 25.04
N LEU A 101 11.68 7.22 24.34
CA LEU A 101 12.36 6.26 23.47
C LEU A 101 12.78 6.88 22.12
N GLN A 102 12.53 8.18 21.93
CA GLN A 102 12.94 8.96 20.76
C GLN A 102 14.45 8.85 20.47
N ALA A 103 15.29 8.67 21.50
CA ALA A 103 16.74 8.55 21.35
C ALA A 103 17.21 7.19 20.82
N PHE A 104 16.43 6.12 21.02
CA PHE A 104 16.78 4.76 20.59
C PHE A 104 16.11 4.35 19.29
N MET A 105 15.08 5.11 18.86
CA MET A 105 14.59 5.01 17.51
C MET A 105 15.48 5.85 16.60
N PRO A 106 16.10 5.26 15.55
CA PRO A 106 16.65 6.09 14.48
C PRO A 106 15.47 6.88 13.94
N ALA A 107 15.46 8.20 14.19
CA ALA A 107 14.37 9.12 13.95
C ALA A 107 13.43 8.61 12.85
N ILE A 108 12.39 7.88 13.24
CA ILE A 108 11.17 7.88 12.45
C ILE A 108 10.68 9.27 12.76
N ASP A 109 11.16 10.23 11.97
CA ASP A 109 10.69 11.60 11.91
C ASP A 109 9.19 11.52 11.62
N LEU A 110 8.41 11.26 12.66
CA LEU A 110 6.95 11.30 12.69
C LEU A 110 6.49 12.74 12.43
N THR A 111 7.39 13.72 12.65
CA THR A 111 7.22 15.16 12.42
C THR A 111 8.36 15.80 11.60
N GLY A 112 9.08 15.04 10.78
CA GLY A 112 10.04 15.62 9.83
C GLY A 112 9.34 16.05 8.54
N ALA A 113 9.89 17.09 7.90
CA ALA A 113 9.38 17.70 6.67
C ALA A 113 8.75 16.69 5.68
N PRO A 114 7.71 17.10 4.92
CA PRO A 114 6.98 16.27 3.96
C PRO A 114 7.82 15.86 2.74
N LEU A 115 9.12 15.62 2.90
CA LEU A 115 10.06 15.21 1.88
C LEU A 115 10.80 13.89 2.17
N ARG A 116 10.90 13.39 3.42
CA ARG A 116 11.74 12.20 3.73
C ARG A 116 11.02 10.88 3.98
N TYR A 117 9.78 10.89 4.49
CA TYR A 117 8.89 9.71 4.55
C TYR A 117 7.56 9.74 3.74
N PRO A 118 7.31 10.61 2.74
CA PRO A 118 5.94 10.93 2.30
C PRO A 118 5.58 10.37 0.91
N LYS A 119 6.49 9.70 0.18
CA LYS A 119 6.21 9.27 -1.20
C LYS A 119 5.85 7.78 -1.32
N PHE A 120 6.34 6.91 -0.43
CA PHE A 120 6.09 5.46 -0.54
C PHE A 120 4.67 5.04 -0.13
N ARG A 121 3.98 5.82 0.72
CA ARG A 121 2.61 5.52 1.16
C ARG A 121 1.59 5.56 0.02
N TRP A 122 1.76 6.53 -0.87
CA TRP A 122 0.87 6.76 -2.01
C TRP A 122 1.32 6.07 -3.29
N LEU A 123 2.54 5.53 -3.34
CA LEU A 123 3.08 4.83 -4.50
C LEU A 123 2.13 3.75 -5.03
N PHE A 124 1.63 2.90 -4.13
CA PHE A 124 0.76 1.79 -4.53
C PHE A 124 -0.64 2.26 -4.99
N PRO A 125 -1.36 3.16 -4.27
CA PRO A 125 -2.59 3.74 -4.82
C PRO A 125 -2.39 4.40 -6.19
N TRP A 126 -1.32 5.19 -6.35
CA TRP A 126 -1.01 5.82 -7.64
C TRP A 126 -0.80 4.80 -8.74
N PHE A 127 -0.04 3.73 -8.46
CA PHE A 127 0.17 2.64 -9.40
C PHE A 127 -1.16 2.04 -9.90
N TYR A 128 -2.08 1.70 -9.00
CA TYR A 128 -3.39 1.16 -9.41
C TYR A 128 -4.26 2.19 -10.14
N THR A 129 -4.24 3.47 -9.74
CA THR A 129 -4.99 4.52 -10.47
C THR A 129 -4.49 4.71 -11.90
N ILE A 130 -3.17 4.70 -12.10
CA ILE A 130 -2.56 4.81 -13.43
C ILE A 130 -2.91 3.57 -14.26
N ALA A 131 -2.90 2.38 -13.66
CA ALA A 131 -3.28 1.16 -14.35
C ALA A 131 -4.76 1.16 -14.76
N ILE A 132 -5.68 1.59 -13.88
CA ILE A 132 -7.10 1.77 -14.22
C ILE A 132 -7.23 2.73 -15.42
N ALA A 133 -6.59 3.90 -15.35
CA ALA A 133 -6.63 4.89 -16.42
C ALA A 133 -6.06 4.34 -17.73
N GLY A 134 -4.98 3.56 -17.67
CA GLY A 134 -4.36 2.91 -18.82
C GLY A 134 -5.28 1.90 -19.49
N PHE A 135 -5.82 0.94 -18.72
CA PHE A 135 -6.72 -0.08 -19.28
C PHE A 135 -8.05 0.50 -19.74
N ALA A 136 -8.63 1.45 -19.00
CA ALA A 136 -9.84 2.17 -19.42
C ALA A 136 -9.59 3.01 -20.68
N GLY A 137 -8.43 3.66 -20.78
CA GLY A 137 -8.03 4.40 -21.99
C GLY A 137 -7.92 3.49 -23.21
N ILE A 138 -7.32 2.30 -23.06
CA ILE A 138 -7.26 1.30 -24.15
C ILE A 138 -8.68 0.83 -24.51
N LEU A 139 -9.52 0.55 -23.52
CA LEU A 139 -10.92 0.14 -23.72
C LEU A 139 -11.71 1.19 -24.51
N LEU A 140 -11.62 2.46 -24.12
CA LEU A 140 -12.29 3.58 -24.78
C LEU A 140 -11.74 3.82 -26.19
N ALA A 141 -10.42 3.78 -26.37
CA ALA A 141 -9.81 3.93 -27.68
C ALA A 141 -10.30 2.84 -28.65
N ARG A 142 -10.46 1.59 -28.18
CA ARG A 142 -10.99 0.48 -28.96
C ARG A 142 -12.48 0.62 -29.25
N ALA A 143 -13.24 1.23 -28.35
CA ALA A 143 -14.66 1.52 -28.54
C ALA A 143 -14.90 2.67 -29.54
N CYS A 144 -14.03 3.70 -29.57
CA CYS A 144 -14.18 4.86 -30.45
C CYS A 144 -13.54 4.71 -31.84
N LEU A 145 -12.53 3.84 -32.00
CA LEU A 145 -11.86 3.58 -33.29
C LEU A 145 -12.58 2.52 -34.14
N ARG A 146 -13.76 2.07 -33.70
CA ARG A 146 -14.71 1.26 -34.48
C ARG A 146 -15.95 2.09 -34.75
#